data_AF-A0AAW6LLM7-F1
#
_entry.id   AF-A0AAW6LLM7-F1
#
_cell.length_a   1.000
_cell.length_b   1.000
_cell.length_c   1.000
_cell.angle_alpha   90.00
_cell.angle_beta   90.00
_cell.angle_gamma   90.00
#
_symmetry.space_group_name_H-M   'P 1'
#
loop_
_entity.id
_entity.type
_entity.pdbx_description
1 polymer ?
#
loop_
_entity_poly.entity_id
_entity_poly.type
_entity_poly.pdbx_seq_one_letter_code
_entity_poly.pdbx_strand_id
1 'polypeptide(L)' 'MHYDHQAIMDAGEDIGEGWKKAVITLAEGDSAYSGVSSKWDYSGPGVVVYRMHPSGWEISPSDGAGRRYL' A
#
# COMPACT_ATOMS: atom_id res chain seq x y z
N MET A 1 6.11 1.98 -11.99
CA MET A 1 5.00 2.89 -11.61
C MET A 1 5.07 3.14 -10.11
N HIS A 2 4.71 4.33 -9.63
CA HIS A 2 4.67 4.62 -8.19
C HIS A 2 3.21 4.82 -7.75
N TYR A 3 2.75 4.00 -6.80
CA TYR A 3 1.44 4.14 -6.17
C TYR A 3 1.57 5.02 -4.93
N ASP A 4 1.24 6.29 -5.09
CA ASP A 4 1.23 7.25 -3.99
C ASP A 4 0.03 7.05 -3.06
N HIS A 5 -0.03 7.85 -2.00
CA HIS A 5 -1.11 7.82 -1.01
C HIS A 5 -2.51 7.99 -1.63
N GLN A 6 -2.66 8.89 -2.62
CA GLN A 6 -3.95 9.15 -3.25
C GLN A 6 -4.37 7.97 -4.13
N ALA A 7 -3.44 7.42 -4.91
CA ALA A 7 -3.70 6.25 -5.75
C ALA A 7 -4.17 5.04 -4.92
N ILE A 8 -3.61 4.84 -3.73
CA ILE A 8 -4.03 3.76 -2.82
C ILE A 8 -5.44 4.01 -2.28
N MET A 9 -5.75 5.25 -1.89
CA MET A 9 -7.08 5.64 -1.41
C MET A 9 -8.16 5.49 -2.48
N ASP A 10 -7.84 5.84 -3.72
CA ASP A 10 -8.75 5.73 -4.87
C ASP A 10 -8.99 4.28 -5.28
N ALA A 11 -7.99 3.41 -5.10
CA ALA A 11 -8.12 1.95 -5.28
C ALA A 11 -8.83 1.26 -4.10
N GLY A 12 -9.16 1.99 -3.03
CA GLY A 12 -9.78 1.44 -1.83
C GLY A 12 -11.26 1.13 -2.00
N GLU A 13 -11.62 -0.14 -1.88
CA GLU A 13 -13.00 -0.61 -1.83
C GLU A 13 -13.56 -0.54 -0.40
N ASP A 14 -14.80 -0.07 -0.23
CA ASP A 14 -15.47 -0.08 1.07
C ASP A 14 -15.75 -1.51 1.52
N ILE A 15 -15.30 -1.87 2.73
CA ILE A 15 -15.51 -3.20 3.32
C ILE A 15 -16.42 -3.15 4.55
N GLY A 16 -17.13 -2.04 4.75
CA GLY A 16 -18.02 -1.81 5.89
C GLY A 16 -17.33 -1.16 7.09
N GLU A 17 -18.14 -0.71 8.05
CA GLU A 17 -17.68 -0.18 9.35
C GLU A 17 -16.68 0.99 9.24
N GLY A 18 -16.73 1.76 8.16
CA GLY A 18 -15.81 2.88 7.90
C GLY A 18 -14.41 2.44 7.43
N TRP A 19 -14.21 1.15 7.15
CA TRP A 19 -12.98 0.60 6.62
C TRP A 19 -13.01 0.54 5.09
N LYS A 20 -11.87 0.83 4.49
CA LYS A 20 -11.59 0.60 3.08
C LYS A 20 -10.43 -0.36 2.90
N LYS A 21 -10.44 -1.16 1.85
CA LYS A 21 -9.37 -2.09 1.51
C LYS A 21 -8.89 -1.84 0.08
N ALA A 22 -7.59 -1.60 -0.07
CA ALA A 22 -6.92 -1.57 -1.37
C ALA A 22 -5.94 -2.75 -1.46
N VAL A 23 -5.91 -3.42 -2.62
CA VAL A 23 -4.96 -4.50 -2.91
C VAL A 23 -4.10 -4.06 -4.09
N ILE A 24 -2.87 -3.66 -3.82
CA ILE A 24 -1.95 -3.15 -4.84
C ILE A 24 -1.01 -4.28 -5.25
N THR A 25 -1.03 -4.63 -6.54
CA THR A 25 -0.06 -5.57 -7.11
C THR A 25 1.09 -4.77 -7.71
N LEU A 26 2.31 -5.06 -7.26
CA LEU A 26 3.54 -4.45 -7.71
C LEU A 26 4.24 -5.39 -8.69
N ALA A 27 4.61 -4.89 -9.86
CA ALA A 27 5.53 -5.54 -10.78
C ALA A 27 6.98 -5.17 -10.46
N GLU A 28 7.92 -5.75 -11.21
CA GLU A 28 9.33 -5.34 -11.14
C GLU A 28 9.48 -3.86 -11.52
N GLY A 29 10.15 -3.09 -10.65
CA GLY A 29 10.31 -1.64 -10.83
C GLY A 29 9.14 -0.79 -10.34
N ASP A 30 8.04 -1.40 -9.86
CA ASP A 30 6.97 -0.69 -9.19
C ASP A 30 7.30 -0.41 -7.72
N SER A 31 6.69 0.65 -7.19
CA SER A 31 6.71 0.96 -5.76
C SER A 31 5.36 1.44 -5.27
N ALA A 32 5.08 1.25 -3.98
CA ALA A 32 3.90 1.77 -3.30
C ALA A 32 4.26 2.45 -1.99
N TYR A 33 3.54 3.54 -1.69
CA TYR A 33 3.71 4.31 -0.47
C TYR A 33 3.65 3.43 0.77
N SER A 34 4.61 3.56 1.69
CA SER A 34 4.67 2.64 2.83
C SER A 34 3.52 2.78 3.83
N GLY A 35 2.88 3.95 3.93
CA GLY A 35 1.83 4.26 4.92
C GLY A 35 2.25 4.19 6.39
N VAL A 36 3.47 3.71 6.69
CA VAL A 36 4.05 3.62 8.04
C VAL A 36 5.29 4.49 8.21
N SER A 37 5.90 4.96 7.12
CA SER A 37 7.11 5.78 7.16
C SER A 37 7.21 6.72 5.97
N SER A 38 7.74 7.92 6.19
CA SER A 38 8.07 8.84 5.10
C SER A 38 9.46 8.60 4.48
N LYS A 39 10.22 7.61 4.98
CA LYS A 39 11.63 7.39 4.59
C LYS A 39 11.83 6.27 3.58
N TRP A 40 10.79 5.48 3.33
CA TRP A 40 10.87 4.32 2.47
C TRP A 40 9.48 3.97 1.92
N ASP A 41 9.49 3.25 0.81
CA ASP A 41 8.32 2.70 0.12
C ASP A 41 8.43 1.20 -0.06
N TYR A 42 7.31 0.52 -0.28
CA TYR A 42 7.31 -0.87 -0.74
C TYR A 42 7.75 -0.92 -2.19
N SER A 43 8.53 -1.91 -2.57
CA SER A 43 8.97 -2.10 -3.95
C SER A 43 9.30 -3.56 -4.25
N GLY A 44 9.29 -3.92 -5.53
CA GLY A 44 9.57 -5.28 -5.98
C GLY A 44 8.29 -6.07 -6.22
N PRO A 45 8.41 -7.21 -6.94
CA PRO A 45 7.26 -7.97 -7.40
C PRO A 45 6.51 -8.58 -6.20
N GLY A 46 5.26 -8.19 -5.99
CA GLY A 46 4.49 -8.65 -4.84
C GLY A 46 3.13 -7.96 -4.71
N VAL A 47 2.46 -8.20 -3.60
CA VAL A 47 1.18 -7.56 -3.28
C VAL A 47 1.30 -6.81 -1.96
N VAL A 48 0.77 -5.60 -1.91
CA VAL A 48 0.62 -4.83 -0.68
C VAL A 48 -0.86 -4.59 -0.43
N VAL A 49 -1.35 -5.11 0.70
CA VAL A 49 -2.73 -4.91 1.13
C VAL A 49 -2.78 -3.77 2.13
N TYR A 50 -3.58 -2.75 1.81
CA TYR A 50 -3.87 -1.62 2.68
C TYR A 50 -5.29 -1.74 3.21
N ARG A 51 -5.46 -1.70 4.53
CA ARG A 51 -6.74 -1.47 5.18
C ARG A 51 -6.71 -0.09 5.82
N MET A 52 -7.64 0.75 5.43
CA MET A 52 -7.63 2.18 5.70
C MET A 52 -8.88 2.51 6.52
N HIS A 53 -8.68 3.08 7.70
CA HIS A 53 -9.74 3.58 8.56
C HIS A 53 -9.36 4.99 9.04
N PRO A 54 -10.32 5.87 9.37
CA PRO A 54 -10.02 7.18 9.93
C PRO A 54 -9.13 7.15 11.18
N SER A 55 -9.15 6.05 11.94
CA SER A 55 -8.29 5.89 13.14
C SER A 55 -6.88 5.38 12.84
N GLY A 56 -6.58 4.93 11.62
CA GLY A 56 -5.29 4.33 11.30
C GLY A 56 -5.33 3.37 10.11
N TRP A 57 -4.14 3.00 9.65
CA TRP A 57 -3.96 2.11 8.50
C TRP A 57 -3.29 0.81 8.95
N GLU A 58 -3.80 -0.32 8.48
CA GLU A 58 -3.13 -1.62 8.60
C GLU A 58 -2.58 -2.03 7.24
N ILE A 59 -1.29 -2.40 7.20
CA ILE A 59 -0.59 -2.63 5.93
C ILE A 59 0.13 -3.97 5.99
N SER A 60 -0.15 -4.82 5.00
CA SER A 60 0.37 -6.18 4.92
C SER A 60 1.02 -6.41 3.55
N PRO A 61 2.34 -6.25 3.44
CA PRO A 61 3.09 -6.63 2.24
C PRO A 61 3.27 -8.16 2.19
N SER A 62 3.24 -8.73 0.99
CA SER A 62 3.72 -10.09 0.72
C SER A 62 5.26 -10.15 0.76
N ASP A 63 5.82 -11.35 0.87
CA ASP A 63 7.29 -11.56 0.94
C ASP A 63 8.07 -10.97 -0.24
N GLY A 64 7.46 -10.82 -1.42
CA GLY A 64 8.09 -10.21 -2.60
C GLY A 64 8.13 -8.68 -2.61
N ALA A 65 7.34 -8.03 -1.75
CA ALA A 65 7.32 -6.57 -1.62
C ALA A 65 8.30 -6.13 -0.52
N GLY A 66 9.53 -5.79 -0.92
CA GLY A 66 10.59 -5.33 -0.04
C GLY A 66 10.50 -3.83 0.28
N ARG A 67 11.39 -3.35 1.14
CA ARG A 67 11.53 -1.92 1.47
C ARG A 67 12.57 -1.27 0.55
N ARG A 68 12.22 -0.12 -0.03
CA ARG A 68 13.13 0.77 -0.76
C ARG A 68 13.19 2.12 -0.07
N TYR A 69 14.38 2.50 0.37
CA TYR A 69 14.61 3.81 0.97
C TYR A 69 14.59 4.92 -0.09
N LEU A 70 13.97 6.05 0.27
CA LEU A 70 13.83 7.25 -0.56
C LEU A 70 15.01 8.21 -0.38
#